data_AF-A0A938NCI3-F1
#
_entry.id   AF-A0A938NCI3-F1
#
_cell.length_a   1.000
_cell.length_b   1.000
_cell.length_c   1.000
_cell.angle_alpha   90.00
_cell.angle_beta   90.00
_cell.angle_gamma   90.00
#
_symmetry.space_group_name_H-M   'P 1'
#
loop_
_entity.id
_entity.type
_entity.pdbx_description
1 polymer ?
#
loop_
_entity_poly.entity_id
_entity_poly.type
_entity_poly.pdbx_seq_one_letter_code
_entity_poly.pdbx_strand_id
1 'polypeptide(L)'
;MAYQVAWSEQGVLVAMAGDVDIKELNEANGRLHGDPRFDGMRYQLWDLLGASLGSITRREIEQPSAIDLVAARMNARVKVALVTVSPHDVQISEHYAARSASLGSPWEIRIFSDLAAARAWCLE
;
A
#
# COMPACT_ATOMS: atom_id res chain seq x y z
N MET A 1 3.18 -3.21 -17.56
CA MET A 1 2.21 -2.95 -16.48
C MET A 1 2.49 -3.97 -15.40
N ALA A 2 3.22 -3.56 -14.37
CA ALA A 2 3.57 -4.43 -13.26
C ALA A 2 2.43 -4.67 -12.26
N TYR A 3 1.19 -4.20 -12.51
CA TYR A 3 0.13 -4.28 -11.49
C TYR A 3 -1.29 -4.55 -11.99
N GLN A 4 -2.10 -5.14 -11.10
CA GLN A 4 -3.53 -5.36 -11.23
C GLN A 4 -4.26 -4.78 -10.01
N VAL A 5 -5.39 -4.10 -10.26
CA VAL A 5 -6.23 -3.52 -9.20
C VAL A 5 -7.59 -4.23 -9.22
N ALA A 6 -7.92 -4.91 -8.13
CA ALA A 6 -9.18 -5.62 -7.95
C ALA A 6 -9.94 -5.02 -6.76
N TRP A 7 -11.05 -4.36 -7.05
CA TRP A 7 -11.92 -3.77 -6.03
C TRP A 7 -12.92 -4.78 -5.50
N SER A 8 -13.23 -4.65 -4.21
CA SER A 8 -14.33 -5.33 -3.52
C SER A 8 -15.26 -4.29 -2.89
N GLU A 9 -16.32 -4.72 -2.24
CA GLU A 9 -17.25 -3.80 -1.56
C GLU A 9 -16.59 -2.99 -0.44
N GLN A 10 -15.59 -3.56 0.25
CA GLN A 10 -15.00 -2.97 1.46
C GLN A 10 -13.56 -2.48 1.27
N GLY A 11 -12.94 -2.71 0.13
CA GLY A 11 -11.51 -2.45 -0.04
C GLY A 11 -10.99 -2.84 -1.40
N VAL A 12 -9.68 -2.73 -1.54
CA VAL A 12 -8.98 -2.95 -2.81
C VAL A 12 -7.78 -3.86 -2.62
N LEU A 13 -7.60 -4.78 -3.57
CA LEU A 13 -6.39 -5.57 -3.74
C LEU A 13 -5.57 -4.97 -4.88
N VAL A 14 -4.31 -4.67 -4.61
CA VAL A 14 -3.32 -4.24 -5.59
C VAL A 14 -2.25 -5.31 -5.66
N ALA A 15 -2.27 -6.11 -6.72
CA ALA A 15 -1.27 -7.14 -6.96
C ALA A 15 -0.18 -6.57 -7.87
N MET A 16 1.06 -6.58 -7.41
CA MET A 16 2.25 -6.13 -8.13
C MET A 16 3.10 -7.34 -8.53
N ALA A 17 3.74 -7.29 -9.69
CA ALA A 17 4.57 -8.36 -10.22
C ALA A 17 5.74 -7.85 -11.08
N GLY A 18 6.89 -8.50 -10.95
CA GLY A 18 8.13 -8.12 -11.65
C GLY A 18 8.91 -7.04 -10.92
N ASP A 19 9.87 -6.42 -11.62
CA ASP A 19 10.63 -5.28 -11.10
C ASP A 19 9.75 -4.03 -11.12
N VAL A 20 9.41 -3.52 -9.93
CA VAL A 20 8.51 -2.38 -9.75
C VAL A 20 9.34 -1.14 -9.46
N ASP A 21 9.14 -0.09 -10.24
CA ASP A 21 9.72 1.22 -9.96
C ASP A 21 8.75 2.12 -9.15
N ILE A 22 9.27 3.25 -8.67
CA ILE A 22 8.48 4.19 -7.89
C ILE A 22 7.34 4.83 -8.71
N LYS A 23 7.46 4.88 -10.05
CA LYS A 23 6.42 5.46 -10.91
C LYS A 23 5.22 4.53 -10.98
N GLU A 24 5.45 3.23 -11.18
CA GLU A 24 4.37 2.23 -11.19
C GLU A 24 3.63 2.16 -9.85
N LEU A 25 4.36 2.27 -8.74
CA LEU A 25 3.75 2.36 -7.40
C LEU A 25 2.89 3.63 -7.25
N ASN A 26 3.40 4.78 -7.66
CA ASN A 26 2.65 6.05 -7.60
C ASN A 26 1.45 6.06 -8.56
N GLU A 27 1.57 5.45 -9.73
CA GLU A 27 0.46 5.30 -10.68
C GLU A 27 -0.67 4.44 -10.09
N ALA A 28 -0.33 3.30 -9.49
CA ALA A 28 -1.31 2.45 -8.80
C ALA A 28 -2.00 3.22 -7.66
N ASN A 29 -1.22 3.94 -6.85
CA ASN A 29 -1.74 4.74 -5.74
C ASN A 29 -2.66 5.88 -6.21
N GLY A 30 -2.26 6.59 -7.27
CA GLY A 30 -3.08 7.63 -7.90
C GLY A 30 -4.40 7.10 -8.46
N ARG A 31 -4.40 5.88 -9.03
CA ARG A 31 -5.63 5.21 -9.47
C ARG A 31 -6.54 4.83 -8.30
N LEU A 32 -5.97 4.43 -7.16
CA LEU A 32 -6.75 4.16 -5.95
C LEU A 32 -7.43 5.43 -5.44
N HIS A 33 -6.66 6.50 -5.23
CA HIS A 33 -7.18 7.74 -4.66
C HIS A 33 -8.14 8.49 -5.59
N GLY A 34 -8.03 8.30 -6.90
CA GLY A 34 -8.95 8.87 -7.88
C GLY A 34 -10.23 8.06 -8.11
N ASP A 35 -10.36 6.87 -7.51
CA ASP A 35 -11.54 6.03 -7.68
C ASP A 35 -12.67 6.47 -6.71
N PRO A 36 -13.92 6.63 -7.18
CA PRO A 36 -15.04 7.00 -6.31
C PRO A 36 -15.29 6.05 -5.13
N ARG A 37 -14.81 4.79 -5.21
CA ARG A 37 -14.93 3.82 -4.13
C ARG A 37 -13.99 4.09 -2.96
N PHE A 38 -12.95 4.90 -3.16
CA PHE A 38 -11.97 5.22 -2.13
C PHE A 38 -12.61 5.82 -0.88
N ASP A 39 -13.57 6.72 -1.03
CA ASP A 39 -14.22 7.42 0.09
C ASP A 39 -14.92 6.45 1.07
N GLY A 40 -15.43 5.33 0.56
CA GLY A 40 -16.16 4.33 1.33
C GLY A 40 -15.31 3.12 1.77
N MET A 41 -14.11 2.96 1.22
CA MET A 41 -13.33 1.76 1.45
C MET A 41 -12.74 1.69 2.86
N ARG A 42 -12.43 0.49 3.32
CA ARG A 42 -11.93 0.17 4.65
C ARG A 42 -10.51 -0.37 4.66
N TYR A 43 -10.03 -0.87 3.52
CA TYR A 43 -8.66 -1.34 3.43
C TYR A 43 -8.06 -1.23 2.03
N GLN A 44 -6.72 -1.22 2.01
CA GLN A 44 -5.87 -1.48 0.86
C GLN A 44 -5.01 -2.70 1.18
N LEU A 45 -5.02 -3.68 0.29
CA LEU A 45 -4.13 -4.84 0.38
C LEU A 45 -3.18 -4.79 -0.79
N TRP A 46 -1.91 -4.55 -0.53
CA TRP A 46 -0.84 -4.54 -1.51
C TRP A 46 -0.12 -5.89 -1.49
N ASP A 47 -0.40 -6.72 -2.49
CA ASP A 47 0.29 -7.99 -2.71
C ASP A 47 1.54 -7.74 -3.53
N LEU A 48 2.69 -7.80 -2.87
CA LEU A 48 4.02 -7.60 -3.45
C LEU A 48 4.81 -8.92 -3.52
N LEU A 49 4.18 -10.08 -3.31
CA LEU A 49 4.88 -11.38 -3.31
C LEU A 49 5.49 -11.72 -4.67
N GLY A 50 4.88 -11.24 -5.76
CA GLY A 50 5.40 -11.39 -7.11
C GLY A 50 6.30 -10.23 -7.55
N ALA A 51 6.49 -9.21 -6.72
CA ALA A 51 7.21 -7.99 -7.04
C ALA A 51 8.61 -7.96 -6.44
N SER A 52 9.46 -7.13 -7.04
CA SER A 52 10.76 -6.74 -6.52
C SER A 52 10.77 -5.22 -6.43
N LEU A 53 10.94 -4.69 -5.21
CA LEU A 53 11.12 -3.25 -5.02
C LEU A 53 12.60 -2.85 -5.08
N GLY A 54 13.48 -3.71 -5.61
CA GLY A 54 14.94 -3.57 -5.51
C GLY A 54 15.52 -2.25 -6.07
N SER A 55 14.80 -1.56 -6.96
CA SER A 55 15.19 -0.24 -7.46
C SER A 55 14.69 0.94 -6.63
N ILE A 56 13.75 0.71 -5.70
CA ILE A 56 13.12 1.76 -4.90
C ILE A 56 13.96 2.05 -3.66
N THR A 57 14.26 3.32 -3.44
CA THR A 57 14.98 3.80 -2.27
C THR A 57 14.05 4.31 -1.17
N ARG A 58 14.54 4.37 0.07
CA ARG A 58 13.81 4.96 1.20
C ARG A 58 13.37 6.40 0.93
N ARG A 59 14.22 7.20 0.29
CA ARG A 59 13.92 8.60 -0.05
C ARG A 59 12.73 8.70 -1.02
N GLU A 60 12.64 7.77 -1.97
CA GLU A 60 11.52 7.74 -2.94
C GLU A 60 10.18 7.42 -2.28
N ILE A 61 10.17 6.74 -1.14
CA ILE A 61 8.97 6.45 -0.34
C ILE A 61 8.43 7.66 0.43
N GLU A 62 9.23 8.71 0.63
CA GLU A 62 8.77 9.91 1.34
C GLU A 62 7.60 10.59 0.62
N GLN A 63 7.64 10.62 -0.73
CA GLN A 63 6.59 11.20 -1.55
C GLN A 63 5.25 10.46 -1.42
N PRO A 64 5.14 9.13 -1.65
CA PRO A 64 3.87 8.42 -1.48
C PRO A 64 3.38 8.51 -0.03
N SER A 65 4.25 8.47 0.98
CA SER A 65 3.83 8.66 2.39
C SER A 65 3.14 10.02 2.62
N ALA A 66 3.63 11.08 1.99
CA ALA A 66 3.03 12.41 2.09
C ALA A 66 1.70 12.52 1.30
N ILE A 67 1.61 11.88 0.13
CA ILE A 67 0.38 11.80 -0.67
C ILE A 67 -0.70 11.06 0.12
N ASP A 68 -0.34 9.93 0.73
CA ASP A 68 -1.24 9.09 1.51
C ASP A 68 -1.76 9.81 2.74
N LEU A 69 -0.95 10.64 3.40
CA LEU A 69 -1.42 11.50 4.49
C LEU A 69 -2.57 12.42 4.00
N VAL A 70 -2.47 12.99 2.81
CA VAL A 70 -3.54 13.84 2.26
C VAL A 70 -4.78 13.02 1.95
N ALA A 71 -4.61 11.84 1.33
CA ALA A 71 -5.72 10.92 1.06
C ALA A 71 -6.41 10.44 2.35
N ALA A 72 -5.64 10.21 3.42
CA ALA A 72 -6.13 9.80 4.72
C ALA A 72 -7.00 10.87 5.41
N ARG A 73 -6.89 12.14 5.01
CA ARG A 73 -7.83 13.20 5.47
C ARG A 73 -9.21 13.06 4.86
N MET A 74 -9.30 12.49 3.66
CA MET A 74 -10.57 12.22 2.99
C MET A 74 -11.21 10.93 3.52
N ASN A 75 -10.41 9.90 3.76
CA ASN A 75 -10.85 8.66 4.38
C ASN A 75 -9.87 8.18 5.45
N ALA A 76 -10.17 8.48 6.71
CA ALA A 76 -9.32 8.12 7.84
C ALA A 76 -9.45 6.65 8.30
N ARG A 77 -10.36 5.87 7.72
CA ARG A 77 -10.76 4.54 8.23
C ARG A 77 -10.07 3.38 7.52
N VAL A 78 -9.01 3.67 6.77
CA VAL A 78 -8.34 2.70 5.91
C VAL A 78 -7.25 1.97 6.68
N LYS A 79 -7.30 0.63 6.62
CA LYS A 79 -6.20 -0.28 6.95
C LYS A 79 -5.33 -0.49 5.70
N VAL A 80 -4.02 -0.47 5.83
CA VAL A 80 -3.08 -0.79 4.73
C VAL A 80 -2.30 -2.04 5.09
N ALA A 81 -2.51 -3.11 4.33
CA ALA A 81 -1.76 -4.34 4.43
C ALA A 81 -0.73 -4.41 3.31
N LEU A 82 0.54 -4.61 3.66
CA LEU A 82 1.65 -4.78 2.71
C LEU A 82 2.12 -6.24 2.80
N VAL A 83 2.01 -7.01 1.72
CA VAL A 83 2.37 -8.43 1.71
C VAL A 83 3.66 -8.62 0.93
N THR A 84 4.76 -8.91 1.63
CA THR A 84 6.07 -9.12 1.02
C THR A 84 6.96 -10.01 1.90
N VAL A 85 7.94 -10.66 1.28
CA VAL A 85 8.87 -11.59 1.96
C VAL A 85 10.34 -11.29 1.70
N SER A 86 10.66 -10.48 0.68
CA SER A 86 12.04 -10.10 0.38
C SER A 86 12.58 -9.17 1.47
N PRO A 87 13.79 -9.40 2.01
CA PRO A 87 14.34 -8.53 3.06
C PRO A 87 14.42 -7.05 2.66
N HIS A 88 14.70 -6.77 1.39
CA HIS A 88 14.73 -5.41 0.87
C HIS A 88 13.32 -4.78 0.90
N ASP A 89 12.34 -5.50 0.40
CA ASP A 89 10.97 -5.00 0.23
C ASP A 89 10.26 -4.84 1.59
N VAL A 90 10.58 -5.73 2.54
CA VAL A 90 10.20 -5.57 3.96
C VAL A 90 10.77 -4.26 4.50
N GLN A 91 12.06 -3.95 4.30
CA GLN A 91 12.64 -2.70 4.79
C GLN A 91 12.00 -1.45 4.14
N ILE A 92 11.67 -1.51 2.85
CA ILE A 92 10.96 -0.44 2.16
C ILE A 92 9.55 -0.25 2.74
N SER A 93 8.83 -1.34 2.97
CA SER A 93 7.48 -1.36 3.55
C SER A 93 7.47 -0.86 5.01
N GLU A 94 8.43 -1.27 5.81
CA GLU A 94 8.64 -0.77 7.18
C GLU A 94 8.98 0.71 7.19
N HIS A 95 9.82 1.17 6.25
CA HIS A 95 10.15 2.58 6.13
C HIS A 95 8.92 3.42 5.79
N TYR A 96 8.07 2.96 4.86
CA TYR A 96 6.78 3.59 4.57
C TYR A 96 5.89 3.65 5.82
N ALA A 97 5.70 2.52 6.52
CA ALA A 97 4.86 2.47 7.72
C ALA A 97 5.35 3.44 8.80
N ALA A 98 6.66 3.45 9.07
CA ALA A 98 7.27 4.37 10.03
C ALA A 98 7.11 5.83 9.59
N ARG A 99 7.26 6.12 8.30
CA ARG A 99 7.12 7.49 7.77
C ARG A 99 5.68 7.97 7.89
N SER A 100 4.71 7.16 7.49
CA SER A 100 3.29 7.47 7.63
C SER A 100 2.89 7.72 9.09
N ALA A 101 3.38 6.92 10.03
CA ALA A 101 3.18 7.15 11.46
C ALA A 101 3.82 8.48 11.93
N SER A 102 5.07 8.77 11.51
CA SER A 102 5.76 10.03 11.84
C SER A 102 5.06 11.28 11.31
N LEU A 103 4.33 11.13 10.20
CA LEU A 103 3.55 12.19 9.55
C LEU A 103 2.16 12.37 10.20
N GLY A 104 1.80 11.52 11.17
CA GLY A 104 0.50 11.55 11.85
C GLY A 104 -0.63 11.00 10.99
N SER A 105 -0.35 10.09 10.07
CA SER A 105 -1.41 9.40 9.31
C SER A 105 -2.32 8.61 10.28
N PRO A 106 -3.65 8.69 10.13
CA PRO A 106 -4.59 7.90 10.91
C PRO A 106 -4.68 6.44 10.46
N TRP A 107 -4.07 6.08 9.32
CA TRP A 107 -4.14 4.72 8.80
C TRP A 107 -3.34 3.74 9.62
N GLU A 108 -3.93 2.57 9.86
CA GLU A 108 -3.22 1.43 10.41
C GLU A 108 -2.46 0.72 9.30
N ILE A 109 -1.16 0.56 9.44
CA ILE A 109 -0.31 -0.08 8.42
C ILE A 109 0.35 -1.30 9.04
N ARG A 110 0.24 -2.46 8.37
CA ARG A 110 0.89 -3.70 8.79
C ARG A 110 1.53 -4.44 7.62
N ILE A 111 2.67 -5.05 7.88
CA ILE A 111 3.42 -5.89 6.94
C ILE A 111 3.11 -7.36 7.25
N PHE A 112 2.87 -8.15 6.21
CA PHE A 112 2.58 -9.57 6.29
C PHE A 112 3.49 -10.35 5.34
N SER A 113 3.81 -11.59 5.68
CA SER A 113 4.48 -12.54 4.79
C SER A 113 3.51 -13.44 4.01
N ASP A 114 2.21 -13.37 4.32
CA ASP A 114 1.18 -14.22 3.75
C ASP A 114 -0.10 -13.42 3.44
N LEU A 115 -0.67 -13.72 2.29
CA LEU A 115 -1.84 -13.02 1.75
C LEU A 115 -3.11 -13.32 2.54
N ALA A 116 -3.27 -14.55 3.04
CA ALA A 116 -4.46 -14.95 3.79
C ALA A 116 -4.52 -14.25 5.16
N ALA A 117 -3.38 -14.17 5.86
CA ALA A 117 -3.26 -13.43 7.12
C ALA A 117 -3.55 -11.93 6.95
N ALA A 118 -2.99 -11.31 5.89
CA ALA A 118 -3.25 -9.92 5.55
C ALA A 118 -4.75 -9.67 5.30
N ARG A 119 -5.38 -10.55 4.51
CA ARG A 119 -6.80 -10.45 4.19
C ARG A 119 -7.69 -10.62 5.41
N ALA A 120 -7.37 -11.56 6.30
CA ALA A 120 -8.10 -11.73 7.55
C ALA A 120 -8.07 -10.44 8.38
N TRP A 121 -6.89 -9.84 8.56
CA TRP A 121 -6.73 -8.60 9.31
C TRP A 121 -7.46 -7.39 8.69
N CYS A 122 -7.51 -7.30 7.35
CA CYS A 122 -8.26 -6.27 6.65
C CYS A 122 -9.78 -6.35 6.92
N LEU A 123 -10.30 -7.53 7.25
CA LEU A 123 -11.73 -7.80 7.45
C LEU A 123 -12.15 -7.86 8.93
N GLU A 124 -11.20 -7.80 9.86
CA GLU A 124 -11.44 -7.61 11.31
C GLU A 124 -12.08 -6.25 11.60
#